data_AF-A0A1H8F1D5-F1
#
_entry.id   AF-A0A1H8F1D5-F1
#
_cell.length_a   1.000
_cell.length_b   1.000
_cell.length_c   1.000
_cell.angle_alpha   90.00
_cell.angle_beta   90.00
_cell.angle_gamma   90.00
#
_symmetry.space_group_name_H-M   'P 1'
#
loop_
_entity.id
_entity.type
_entity.pdbx_description
1 polymer ?
#
loop_
_entity_poly.entity_id
_entity_poly.type
_entity_poly.pdbx_seq_one_letter_code
_entity_poly.pdbx_strand_id
1 'polypeptide(L)'
;MNRSFTYSLKVWLLMVIIAPLLHLVLSWFMIESPEISLIDEIKKDYIIFADMILLVTIPFAFVFWIAVYSLSKKKDPFYIKQFLTTAILIITMLPFFELLFEKNVSAVTSIAVIIFPYSITGIAGIWLHKLEPAGADEEEAVEEVE
;
A
#
# COMPACT_ATOMS: atom_id res chain seq x y z
N MET A 1 16.80 9.81 -12.14
CA MET A 1 16.09 9.69 -10.84
C MET A 1 16.17 8.24 -10.39
N ASN A 2 16.36 7.92 -9.09
CA ASN A 2 16.52 6.53 -8.65
C ASN A 2 15.28 5.68 -9.07
N ARG A 3 15.49 4.61 -9.84
CA ARG A 3 14.43 3.72 -10.36
C ARG A 3 13.59 3.12 -9.24
N SER A 4 14.23 2.63 -8.19
CA SER A 4 13.56 2.10 -7.00
C SER A 4 12.70 3.17 -6.33
N PHE A 5 13.19 4.40 -6.26
CA PHE A 5 12.40 5.53 -5.72
C PHE A 5 11.17 5.81 -6.57
N THR A 6 11.34 5.90 -7.90
CA THR A 6 10.24 6.18 -8.83
C THR A 6 9.16 5.09 -8.79
N TYR A 7 9.58 3.83 -8.76
CA TYR A 7 8.67 2.70 -8.60
C TYR A 7 7.93 2.76 -7.27
N SER A 8 8.65 2.93 -6.16
CA SER A 8 8.06 3.03 -4.82
C SER A 8 7.09 4.21 -4.68
N LEU A 9 7.41 5.35 -5.30
CA LEU A 9 6.55 6.51 -5.33
C LEU A 9 5.24 6.22 -6.07
N LYS A 10 5.29 5.56 -7.24
CA LYS A 10 4.09 5.18 -8.01
C LYS A 10 3.19 4.24 -7.19
N VAL A 11 3.78 3.21 -6.58
CA VAL A 11 3.04 2.27 -5.71
C VAL A 11 2.41 3.01 -4.52
N TRP A 12 3.17 3.86 -3.84
CA TRP A 12 2.69 4.61 -2.69
C TRP A 12 1.57 5.59 -3.06
N LEU A 13 1.70 6.33 -4.16
CA LEU A 13 0.65 7.24 -4.64
C LEU A 13 -0.64 6.48 -4.96
N LEU A 14 -0.54 5.30 -5.58
CA LEU A 14 -1.71 4.46 -5.81
C LEU A 14 -2.38 4.05 -4.49
N MET A 15 -1.59 3.68 -3.48
CA MET A 15 -2.13 3.35 -2.15
C MET A 15 -2.82 4.55 -1.49
N VAL A 16 -2.15 5.71 -1.43
CA VAL A 16 -2.69 6.89 -0.73
C VAL A 16 -3.92 7.47 -1.44
N ILE A 17 -4.07 7.27 -2.74
CA ILE A 17 -5.24 7.77 -3.48
C ILE A 17 -6.37 6.72 -3.48
N ILE A 18 -6.07 5.47 -3.84
CA ILE A 18 -7.10 4.45 -4.08
C ILE A 18 -7.54 3.77 -2.77
N ALA A 19 -6.65 3.56 -1.80
CA ALA A 19 -7.02 2.87 -0.57
C ALA A 19 -8.06 3.63 0.26
N PRO A 20 -7.97 4.96 0.45
CA PRO A 20 -9.01 5.71 1.15
C PRO A 20 -10.36 5.66 0.42
N LEU A 21 -10.36 5.68 -0.91
CA LEU A 21 -11.59 5.53 -1.70
C LEU A 21 -12.21 4.15 -1.48
N LEU A 22 -11.41 3.09 -1.50
CA LEU A 22 -11.89 1.74 -1.25
C LEU A 22 -12.36 1.56 0.20
N HIS A 23 -11.68 2.19 1.16
CA HIS A 23 -12.11 2.23 2.56
C HIS A 23 -13.48 2.90 2.70
N LEU A 24 -13.69 4.08 2.10
CA LEU A 24 -15.00 4.76 2.10
C LEU A 24 -16.10 3.88 1.51
N VAL A 25 -15.83 3.20 0.39
CA VAL A 25 -16.79 2.28 -0.23
C VAL A 25 -17.12 1.11 0.70
N LEU A 26 -16.13 0.54 1.38
CA LEU A 26 -16.35 -0.56 2.34
C LEU A 26 -17.11 -0.10 3.59
N SER A 27 -16.76 1.07 4.13
CA SER A 27 -17.50 1.67 5.24
C SER A 27 -18.95 1.89 4.87
N TRP A 28 -19.23 2.36 3.65
CA TRP A 28 -20.61 2.52 3.15
C TRP A 28 -21.40 1.21 3.14
N PHE A 29 -20.81 0.11 2.68
CA PHE A 29 -21.48 -1.20 2.69
C PHE A 29 -21.76 -1.75 4.10
N MET A 30 -21.05 -1.24 5.12
CA MET A 30 -21.16 -1.69 6.51
C MET A 30 -22.09 -0.81 7.36
N ILE A 31 -22.56 0.33 6.85
CA ILE A 31 -23.51 1.21 7.58
C ILE A 31 -24.91 0.59 7.52
N GLU A 32 -25.42 0.15 8.66
CA GLU A 32 -26.76 -0.46 8.80
C GLU A 32 -27.92 0.57 8.81
N SER A 33 -27.66 1.87 8.92
CA SER A 33 -28.68 2.93 9.00
C SER A 33 -28.30 4.23 8.26
N PRO A 34 -28.93 4.56 7.11
CA PRO A 34 -28.49 5.62 6.20
C PRO A 34 -29.11 7.00 6.53
N GLU A 35 -29.19 7.37 7.82
CA GLU A 35 -29.73 8.69 8.20
C GLU A 35 -28.68 9.81 8.18
N ILE A 36 -27.40 9.46 8.05
CA ILE A 36 -26.29 10.41 8.00
C ILE A 36 -25.92 10.69 6.53
N SER A 37 -25.91 11.99 6.18
CA SER A 37 -25.47 12.47 4.87
C SER A 37 -23.98 12.14 4.66
N LEU A 38 -23.70 11.32 3.65
CA LEU A 38 -22.37 10.91 3.17
C LEU A 38 -21.39 12.09 3.03
N ILE A 39 -21.92 13.25 2.64
CA ILE A 39 -21.14 14.47 2.40
C ILE A 39 -20.69 15.12 3.71
N ASP A 40 -21.50 15.00 4.77
CA ASP A 40 -21.21 15.62 6.08
C ASP A 40 -20.22 14.77 6.89
N GLU A 41 -20.30 13.44 6.77
CA GLU A 41 -19.34 12.51 7.38
C GLU A 41 -17.97 12.59 6.68
N ILE A 42 -17.96 12.68 5.34
CA ILE A 42 -16.74 12.94 4.58
C ILE A 42 -16.16 14.32 4.95
N LYS A 43 -16.94 15.41 4.98
CA LYS A 43 -16.35 16.74 5.19
C LYS A 43 -15.62 16.92 6.52
N LYS A 44 -16.12 16.28 7.59
CA LYS A 44 -15.61 16.51 8.94
C LYS A 44 -14.47 15.56 9.28
N ASP A 45 -14.62 14.28 8.93
CA ASP A 45 -13.68 13.25 9.32
C ASP A 45 -12.62 12.99 8.25
N TYR A 46 -12.88 13.29 6.97
CA TYR A 46 -11.93 12.98 5.89
C TYR A 46 -10.65 13.81 5.92
N ILE A 47 -10.70 15.08 6.36
CA ILE A 47 -9.49 15.91 6.47
C ILE A 47 -8.56 15.34 7.57
N ILE A 48 -9.14 15.03 8.73
CA ILE A 48 -8.40 14.43 9.86
C ILE A 48 -7.92 13.02 9.48
N PHE A 49 -8.73 12.25 8.77
CA PHE A 49 -8.39 10.92 8.29
C PHE A 49 -7.26 10.97 7.25
N ALA A 50 -7.30 11.92 6.31
CA ALA A 50 -6.25 12.10 5.30
C ALA A 50 -4.89 12.46 5.94
N ASP A 51 -4.88 13.35 6.94
CA ASP A 51 -3.66 13.69 7.67
C ASP A 51 -3.09 12.48 8.43
N MET A 52 -3.96 11.71 9.09
CA MET A 52 -3.58 10.48 9.80
C MET A 52 -3.06 9.41 8.83
N ILE A 53 -3.68 9.25 7.65
CA ILE A 53 -3.23 8.32 6.62
C ILE A 53 -1.85 8.72 6.11
N LEU A 54 -1.63 9.99 5.81
CA LEU A 54 -0.32 10.47 5.35
C LEU A 54 0.75 10.23 6.41
N LEU A 55 0.44 10.52 7.69
CA LEU A 55 1.35 10.28 8.81
C LEU A 55 1.80 8.82 8.91
N VAL A 56 0.89 7.86 8.65
CA VAL A 56 1.18 6.42 8.73
C VAL A 56 1.83 5.89 7.44
N THR A 57 1.42 6.39 6.28
CA THR A 57 1.87 5.86 4.98
C THR A 57 3.21 6.42 4.53
N ILE A 58 3.65 7.59 5.00
CA ILE A 58 4.97 8.16 4.67
C ILE A 58 6.11 7.27 5.21
N PRO A 59 6.14 6.86 6.49
CA PRO A 59 7.13 5.91 6.99
C PRO A 59 7.11 4.59 6.21
N PHE A 60 5.92 4.09 5.86
CA PHE A 60 5.78 2.91 5.03
C PHE A 60 6.42 3.09 3.65
N ALA A 61 6.19 4.23 2.98
CA ALA A 61 6.79 4.54 1.68
C ALA A 61 8.31 4.52 1.74
N PHE A 62 8.89 5.05 2.82
CA PHE A 62 10.33 5.06 3.04
C PHE A 62 10.89 3.64 3.24
N VAL A 63 10.26 2.83 4.09
CA VAL A 63 10.64 1.42 4.31
C VAL A 63 10.50 0.61 3.01
N PHE A 64 9.41 0.82 2.27
CA PHE A 64 9.16 0.17 0.99
C PHE A 64 10.23 0.52 -0.04
N TRP A 65 10.62 1.79 -0.12
CA TRP A 65 11.71 2.24 -0.99
C TRP A 65 13.04 1.57 -0.64
N ILE A 66 13.42 1.53 0.64
CA ILE A 66 14.65 0.86 1.09
C ILE A 66 14.61 -0.63 0.74
N ALA A 67 13.47 -1.28 0.94
CA ALA A 67 13.30 -2.70 0.61
C ALA A 67 13.48 -2.95 -0.90
N VAL A 68 12.81 -2.18 -1.76
CA VAL A 68 12.96 -2.27 -3.22
C VAL A 68 14.41 -2.01 -3.62
N TYR A 69 15.03 -0.95 -3.09
CA TYR A 69 16.41 -0.59 -3.41
C TYR A 69 17.41 -1.68 -3.02
N SER A 70 17.27 -2.26 -1.83
CA SER A 70 18.14 -3.33 -1.35
C SER A 70 17.96 -4.63 -2.15
N LEU A 71 16.71 -5.00 -2.45
CA LEU A 71 16.40 -6.23 -3.18
C LEU A 71 16.75 -6.14 -4.66
N SER A 72 16.65 -4.96 -5.28
CA SER A 72 16.98 -4.72 -6.68
C SER A 72 18.45 -5.00 -7.01
N LYS A 73 19.34 -4.98 -6.02
CA LYS A 73 20.77 -5.28 -6.20
C LYS A 73 21.07 -6.77 -6.41
N LYS A 74 20.14 -7.67 -6.05
CA LYS A 74 20.45 -9.11 -5.90
C LYS A 74 19.44 -10.04 -6.59
N LYS A 75 18.30 -9.52 -7.02
CA LYS A 75 17.15 -10.35 -7.44
C LYS A 75 16.48 -9.79 -8.68
N ASP A 76 15.89 -10.67 -9.48
CA ASP A 76 15.05 -10.26 -10.60
C ASP A 76 13.79 -9.53 -10.11
N PRO A 77 13.27 -8.56 -10.89
CA PRO A 77 12.07 -7.81 -10.56
C PRO A 77 10.88 -8.67 -10.14
N PHE A 78 10.70 -9.84 -10.76
CA PHE A 78 9.63 -10.78 -10.42
C PHE A 78 9.73 -11.26 -8.96
N TYR A 79 10.91 -11.70 -8.52
CA TYR A 79 11.10 -12.18 -7.15
C TYR A 79 10.98 -11.06 -6.11
N ILE A 80 11.33 -9.83 -6.49
CA ILE A 80 11.13 -8.65 -5.64
C ILE A 80 9.63 -8.41 -5.43
N LYS A 81 8.86 -8.37 -6.53
CA LYS A 81 7.40 -8.20 -6.47
C LYS A 81 6.73 -9.30 -5.65
N GLN A 82 7.15 -10.55 -5.85
CA GLN A 82 6.64 -11.69 -5.09
C GLN A 82 6.96 -11.55 -3.59
N PHE A 83 8.21 -11.21 -3.23
CA PHE A 83 8.60 -11.02 -1.84
C PHE A 83 7.79 -9.91 -1.15
N LEU A 84 7.63 -8.76 -1.81
CA LEU A 84 6.85 -7.63 -1.29
C LEU A 84 5.37 -7.99 -1.16
N THR A 85 4.80 -8.70 -2.13
CA THR A 85 3.40 -9.19 -2.08
C THR A 85 3.20 -10.14 -0.89
N THR A 86 4.11 -11.10 -0.71
CA THR A 86 4.05 -12.04 0.42
C THR A 86 4.18 -11.33 1.76
N ALA A 87 5.07 -10.35 1.87
CA ALA A 87 5.22 -9.56 3.09
C ALA A 87 3.93 -8.79 3.44
N ILE A 88 3.30 -8.13 2.46
CA ILE A 88 2.02 -7.44 2.64
C ILE A 88 0.94 -8.44 3.08
N LEU A 89 0.84 -9.61 2.44
CA LEU A 89 -0.14 -10.63 2.82
C LEU A 89 0.05 -11.13 4.26
N ILE A 90 1.29 -11.40 4.68
CA ILE A 90 1.59 -11.81 6.06
C ILE A 90 1.15 -10.74 7.05
N ILE A 91 1.52 -9.48 6.81
CA ILE A 91 1.15 -8.35 7.68
C ILE A 91 -0.38 -8.20 7.74
N THR A 92 -1.06 -8.38 6.61
CA THR A 92 -2.52 -8.27 6.52
C THR A 92 -3.23 -9.38 7.27
N MET A 93 -2.66 -10.58 7.29
CA MET A 93 -3.27 -11.75 7.95
C MET A 93 -3.09 -11.73 9.48
N LEU A 94 -2.07 -11.05 10.01
CA LEU A 94 -1.82 -10.97 11.46
C LEU A 94 -3.06 -10.47 12.27
N PRO A 95 -3.72 -9.36 11.90
CA PRO A 95 -4.97 -8.93 12.54
C PRO A 95 -6.09 -9.99 12.49
N PHE A 96 -6.17 -10.77 11.42
CA PHE A 96 -7.18 -11.84 11.32
C PHE A 96 -6.87 -13.04 12.21
N PHE A 97 -5.60 -13.32 12.49
CA PHE A 97 -5.24 -14.30 13.51
C PHE A 97 -5.60 -13.81 14.91
N GLU A 98 -5.42 -12.52 15.19
CA GLU A 98 -5.80 -11.90 16.47
C GLU A 98 -7.31 -12.00 16.73
N LEU A 99 -8.15 -11.85 15.68
CA LEU A 99 -9.60 -12.11 15.73
C LEU A 99 -9.98 -13.50 16.27
N LEU A 100 -9.15 -14.53 16.07
CA LEU A 100 -9.44 -15.89 16.53
C LEU A 100 -9.23 -16.05 18.04
N PHE A 101 -8.46 -15.18 18.68
CA PHE A 101 -8.10 -15.27 20.10
C PHE A 101 -8.70 -14.16 20.95
N GLU A 102 -9.16 -13.07 20.34
CA GLU A 102 -9.60 -11.88 21.05
C GLU A 102 -11.10 -11.88 21.35
N LYS A 103 -11.46 -11.65 22.62
CA LYS A 103 -12.86 -11.57 23.06
C LYS A 103 -13.56 -10.28 22.61
N ASN A 104 -12.80 -9.25 22.24
CA ASN A 104 -13.30 -7.93 21.84
C ASN A 104 -13.23 -7.75 20.31
N VAL A 105 -14.12 -8.46 19.61
CA VAL A 105 -14.19 -8.53 18.14
C VAL A 105 -14.27 -7.14 17.47
N SER A 106 -14.86 -6.15 18.14
CA SER A 106 -15.05 -4.79 17.61
C SER A 106 -13.74 -4.06 17.27
N ALA A 107 -12.69 -4.17 18.10
CA ALA A 107 -11.44 -3.44 17.89
C ALA A 107 -10.66 -4.00 16.69
N VAL A 108 -10.59 -5.33 16.58
CA VAL A 108 -9.85 -6.00 15.52
C VAL A 108 -10.55 -5.88 14.17
N THR A 109 -11.89 -5.92 14.16
CA THR A 109 -12.68 -5.68 12.94
C THR A 109 -12.40 -4.28 12.38
N SER A 110 -12.24 -3.28 13.25
CA SER A 110 -11.91 -1.91 12.85
C SER A 110 -10.52 -1.82 12.22
N ILE A 111 -9.52 -2.50 12.79
CA ILE A 111 -8.16 -2.55 12.25
C ILE A 111 -8.11 -3.28 10.90
N ALA A 112 -8.82 -4.40 10.76
CA ALA A 112 -8.89 -5.17 9.52
C ALA A 112 -9.53 -4.36 8.37
N VAL A 113 -10.62 -3.63 8.65
CA VAL A 113 -11.28 -2.74 7.68
C VAL A 113 -10.35 -1.62 7.23
N ILE A 114 -9.47 -1.13 8.11
CA ILE A 114 -8.47 -0.12 7.75
C ILE A 114 -7.35 -0.72 6.91
N ILE A 115 -6.75 -1.85 7.30
CA ILE A 115 -5.56 -2.40 6.65
C ILE A 115 -5.87 -2.99 5.27
N PHE A 116 -7.01 -3.67 5.13
CA PHE A 116 -7.35 -4.43 3.93
C PHE A 116 -7.34 -3.60 2.62
N PRO A 117 -7.92 -2.38 2.58
CA PRO A 117 -7.80 -1.48 1.43
C PRO A 117 -6.37 -1.14 1.02
N TYR A 118 -5.49 -0.88 2.00
CA TYR A 118 -4.08 -0.55 1.73
C TYR A 118 -3.32 -1.76 1.23
N SER A 119 -3.62 -2.95 1.75
CA SER A 119 -3.00 -4.18 1.30
C SER A 119 -3.35 -4.51 -0.15
N ILE A 120 -4.63 -4.44 -0.52
CA ILE A 120 -5.07 -4.70 -1.89
C ILE A 120 -4.45 -3.70 -2.86
N THR A 121 -4.52 -2.40 -2.54
CA THR A 121 -3.99 -1.35 -3.42
C THR A 121 -2.46 -1.40 -3.50
N GLY A 122 -1.77 -1.75 -2.41
CA GLY A 122 -0.32 -1.96 -2.39
C GLY A 122 0.09 -3.13 -3.28
N ILE A 123 -0.59 -4.27 -3.18
CA ILE A 123 -0.36 -5.43 -4.05
C ILE A 123 -0.67 -5.05 -5.50
N ALA A 124 -1.80 -4.40 -5.77
CA ALA A 124 -2.14 -3.94 -7.11
C ALA A 124 -1.06 -3.02 -7.69
N GLY A 125 -0.57 -2.04 -6.90
CA GLY A 125 0.49 -1.13 -7.33
C GLY A 125 1.79 -1.84 -7.67
N ILE A 126 2.18 -2.83 -6.86
CA ILE A 126 3.37 -3.67 -7.11
C ILE A 126 3.29 -4.35 -8.48
N TRP A 127 2.11 -4.87 -8.84
CA TRP A 127 1.94 -5.62 -10.08
C TRP A 127 1.68 -4.73 -11.29
N LEU A 128 0.91 -3.64 -11.12
CA LEU A 128 0.57 -2.69 -12.19
C LEU A 128 1.77 -1.87 -12.66
N HIS A 129 2.70 -1.52 -11.77
CA HIS A 129 3.87 -0.74 -12.16
C HIS A 129 5.04 -1.63 -12.56
N LYS A 130 5.72 -1.29 -13.66
CA LYS A 130 6.94 -1.98 -14.09
C LYS A 130 8.09 -1.61 -13.16
N LEU A 131 8.80 -2.61 -12.66
CA LEU A 131 10.07 -2.45 -11.95
C LEU A 131 11.17 -2.81 -12.95
N GLU A 132 12.00 -1.83 -13.31
CA GLU A 132 13.11 -2.02 -14.24
C GLU A 132 14.24 -2.82 -13.55
N PRO A 133 14.89 -3.76 -14.27
CA PRO A 133 16.03 -4.50 -13.75
C PRO A 133 17.23 -3.57 -13.57
N ALA A 134 18.06 -3.85 -12.57
CA ALA A 134 19.19 -2.98 -12.20
C ALA A 134 20.24 -2.80 -13.32
N GLY A 135 20.34 -3.72 -14.29
CA GLY A 135 21.31 -3.66 -15.38
C GLY A 135 20.92 -2.80 -16.59
N ALA A 136 19.67 -2.31 -16.67
CA ALA A 136 19.19 -1.58 -17.84
C ALA A 136 19.73 -0.14 -17.95
N ASP A 137 20.49 0.37 -16.96
CA ASP A 137 21.18 1.68 -17.06
C ASP A 137 22.64 1.49 -17.53
N GLU A 138 23.21 0.30 -17.33
CA GLU A 138 24.60 0.00 -17.70
C GLU A 138 24.71 -0.34 -19.19
N GLU A 139 23.68 -0.92 -19.80
CA GLU A 139 23.65 -1.19 -21.25
C GLU A 139 23.50 0.08 -22.09
N GLU A 140 22.64 1.03 -21.69
CA GLU A 140 22.46 2.31 -22.40
C GLU A 140 23.72 3.20 -22.34
N ALA A 141 24.48 3.15 -21.24
CA ALA A 141 25.73 3.89 -21.10
C ALA A 141 26.90 3.30 -21.91
N VAL A 142 26.80 2.03 -22.35
CA VAL A 142 27.81 1.37 -23.18
C VAL A 142 27.50 1.58 -24.67
N GLU A 143 26.22 1.61 -25.07
CA GLU A 143 25.82 1.89 -26.45
C GLU A 143 26.07 3.35 -26.89
N GLU A 144 26.08 4.33 -25.97
CA GLU A 144 26.43 5.72 -26.31
C GLU A 144 27.94 5.95 -26.54
N VAL A 145 28.78 4.92 -26.35
CA VAL A 145 30.26 5.01 -26.45
C VAL A 145 30.82 4.27 -27.68
N GLU A 146 29.99 3.63 -28.51
CA GLU A 146 30.40 3.04 -29.81
C GLU A 146 30.22 3.97 -31.01
#